data_AF-A0A523AUT7-F1
#
_entry.id   AF-A0A523AUT7-F1
#
_cell.length_a   1.000
_cell.length_b   1.000
_cell.length_c   1.000
_cell.angle_alpha   90.00
_cell.angle_beta   90.00
_cell.angle_gamma   90.00
#
_symmetry.space_group_name_H-M   'P 1'
#
loop_
_entity.id
_entity.type
_entity.pdbx_description
1 polymer ?
#
loop_
_entity_poly.entity_id
_entity_poly.type
_entity_poly.pdbx_seq_one_letter_code
_entity_poly.pdbx_strand_id
1 'polypeptide(L)'
;MIITREKPLQEILGFLQPYKKVLVVGCDGCVQPPRSLRESERMASLIELARSSSGNPIQISATTVSRQCCAEGLQNQLKVEGYEALLSMACGVGVQVMNSVFPSLPTFPAQNTLFIGYETKREGEMFENCRACGECMLGETGGICPVA
;
A
#
# COMPACT_ATOMS: atom_id res chain seq x y z
N MET A 1 2.44 -9.19 -14.61
CA MET A 1 1.34 -9.47 -13.66
C MET A 1 1.90 -9.70 -12.27
N ILE A 2 1.27 -9.16 -11.22
CA ILE A 2 1.65 -9.39 -9.82
C ILE A 2 0.41 -9.90 -9.06
N ILE A 3 0.49 -11.06 -8.41
CA ILE A 3 -0.61 -11.56 -7.58
C ILE A 3 -0.40 -11.13 -6.14
N THR A 4 -1.44 -10.58 -5.52
CA THR A 4 -1.42 -10.19 -4.11
C THR A 4 -2.60 -10.79 -3.35
N ARG A 5 -2.43 -10.89 -2.03
CA ARG A 5 -3.47 -11.29 -1.09
C ARG A 5 -3.57 -10.24 0.00
N GLU A 6 -4.80 -9.88 0.39
CA GLU A 6 -4.99 -8.93 1.49
C GLU A 6 -4.40 -9.49 2.77
N LYS A 7 -3.77 -8.62 3.55
CA LYS A 7 -3.41 -8.94 4.93
C LYS A 7 -4.66 -9.10 5.79
N PRO A 8 -4.61 -9.92 6.85
CA PRO A 8 -5.65 -9.93 7.87
C PRO A 8 -5.95 -8.51 8.36
N LEU A 9 -7.24 -8.18 8.53
CA LEU A 9 -7.66 -6.85 8.96
C LEU A 9 -7.03 -6.46 10.31
N GLN A 10 -6.87 -7.42 11.22
CA GLN A 10 -6.26 -7.22 12.53
C GLN A 10 -4.81 -6.75 12.43
N GLU A 11 -4.06 -7.27 11.46
CA GLU A 11 -2.68 -6.86 11.20
C GLU A 11 -2.64 -5.41 10.70
N ILE A 12 -3.50 -5.07 9.74
CA ILE A 12 -3.65 -3.70 9.23
C ILE A 12 -4.05 -2.72 10.35
N LEU A 13 -5.01 -3.11 11.19
CA LEU A 13 -5.43 -2.29 12.34
C LEU A 13 -4.30 -2.10 13.35
N GLY A 14 -3.43 -3.11 13.53
CA GLY A 14 -2.23 -3.01 14.35
C GLY A 14 -1.28 -1.92 13.85
N PHE A 15 -0.98 -1.89 12.55
CA PHE A 15 -0.16 -0.84 11.94
C PHE A 15 -0.78 0.55 12.10
N LEU A 16 -2.10 0.64 11.96
CA LEU A 16 -2.81 1.93 11.95
C LEU A 16 -3.21 2.43 13.35
N GLN A 17 -2.95 1.65 14.41
CA GLN A 17 -3.36 1.96 15.78
C GLN A 17 -2.92 3.33 16.31
N PRO A 18 -1.68 3.81 16.07
CA PRO A 18 -1.23 5.10 16.60
C PRO A 18 -1.73 6.30 15.77
N TYR A 19 -2.27 6.09 14.57
CA TYR A 19 -2.69 7.16 13.67
C TYR A 19 -4.18 7.46 13.81
N LYS A 20 -4.58 8.71 13.55
CA LYS A 20 -5.96 9.21 13.56
C LYS A 20 -6.44 9.61 12.18
N LYS A 21 -5.53 9.98 11.27
CA LYS A 21 -5.89 10.37 9.90
C LYS A 21 -5.08 9.63 8.86
N VAL A 22 -5.73 8.75 8.10
CA VAL A 22 -5.07 7.81 7.18
C VAL A 22 -5.64 7.90 5.78
N LEU A 23 -4.78 7.80 4.77
CA LEU A 23 -5.18 7.70 3.37
C LEU A 23 -4.90 6.30 2.83
N VAL A 24 -5.94 5.61 2.36
CA VAL A 24 -5.83 4.35 1.63
C VAL A 24 -5.54 4.66 0.16
N VAL A 25 -4.47 4.10 -0.38
CA VAL A 25 -4.01 4.34 -1.74
C VAL A 25 -4.08 3.06 -2.55
N GLY A 26 -4.96 3.07 -3.55
CA GLY A 26 -5.11 2.06 -4.57
C GLY A 26 -3.98 2.07 -5.61
N CYS A 27 -3.84 0.98 -6.34
CA CYS A 27 -2.86 0.84 -7.42
C CYS A 27 -3.54 0.21 -8.63
N ASP A 28 -3.82 1.04 -9.65
CA ASP A 28 -4.45 0.62 -10.91
C ASP A 28 -3.48 -0.04 -11.90
N GLY A 29 -2.33 -0.48 -11.39
CA GLY A 29 -1.23 -0.97 -12.20
C GLY A 29 -1.35 -2.45 -12.54
N CYS A 30 -0.47 -3.24 -11.93
CA CYS A 30 -0.23 -4.63 -12.34
C CYS A 30 -0.70 -5.67 -11.31
N VAL A 31 -1.42 -5.23 -10.28
CA VAL A 31 -1.84 -6.06 -9.14
C VAL A 31 -3.11 -6.84 -9.48
N GLN A 32 -3.14 -8.12 -9.11
CA GLN A 32 -4.28 -9.03 -9.27
C GLN A 32 -4.60 -9.71 -7.92
N PRO A 33 -5.87 -9.70 -7.46
CA PRO A 33 -7.03 -9.01 -8.07
C PRO A 33 -6.84 -7.48 -8.09
N PRO A 34 -7.62 -6.73 -8.89
CA PRO A 34 -7.52 -5.27 -8.95
C PRO A 34 -7.63 -4.63 -7.56
N ARG A 35 -6.83 -3.58 -7.34
CA ARG A 35 -6.74 -2.83 -6.07
C ARG A 35 -7.01 -1.36 -6.31
N SER A 36 -8.03 -1.09 -7.10
CA SER A 36 -8.41 0.22 -7.61
C SER A 36 -9.12 1.04 -6.54
N LEU A 37 -9.75 2.15 -6.95
CA LEU A 37 -10.49 3.02 -6.06
C LEU A 37 -11.57 2.25 -5.26
N ARG A 38 -12.36 1.40 -5.91
CA ARG A 38 -13.45 0.66 -5.27
C ARG A 38 -12.96 -0.25 -4.14
N GLU A 39 -11.86 -0.97 -4.34
CA GLU A 39 -11.27 -1.84 -3.31
C GLU A 39 -10.64 -1.03 -2.17
N SER A 40 -10.09 0.14 -2.50
CA SER A 40 -9.51 1.08 -1.53
C SER A 40 -10.60 1.72 -0.65
N GLU A 41 -11.72 2.13 -1.23
CA GLU A 41 -12.91 2.60 -0.50
C GLU A 41 -13.49 1.50 0.39
N ARG A 42 -13.59 0.27 -0.13
CA ARG A 42 -14.04 -0.88 0.67
C ARG A 42 -13.14 -1.10 1.88
N MET A 43 -11.81 -1.07 1.69
CA MET A 43 -10.85 -1.21 2.77
C MET A 43 -10.97 -0.06 3.79
N ALA A 44 -11.10 1.18 3.32
CA ALA A 44 -11.31 2.34 4.17
C ALA A 44 -12.55 2.19 5.06
N SER A 45 -13.70 1.83 4.48
CA SER A 45 -14.95 1.61 5.22
C SER A 45 -14.85 0.47 6.25
N LEU A 46 -14.13 -0.61 5.93
CA LEU A 46 -13.91 -1.72 6.87
C LEU A 46 -13.08 -1.28 8.08
N ILE A 47 -12.01 -0.52 7.84
CA ILE A 47 -11.16 0.02 8.90
C ILE A 47 -11.93 1.02 9.77
N GLU A 48 -12.69 1.92 9.14
CA GLU A 48 -13.51 2.91 9.85
C GLU A 48 -14.52 2.25 10.79
N LEU A 49 -15.25 1.24 10.29
CA LEU A 49 -16.23 0.49 11.08
C LEU A 49 -15.56 -0.24 12.25
N ALA A 50 -14.45 -0.94 12.00
CA ALA A 50 -13.73 -1.68 13.03
C ALA A 50 -13.17 -0.76 14.13
N ARG A 51 -12.65 0.41 13.74
CA ARG A 51 -12.11 1.41 14.67
C ARG A 51 -13.18 2.16 15.46
N SER A 52 -14.32 2.44 14.84
CA SER A 52 -15.46 3.04 15.53
C SER A 52 -16.06 2.07 16.56
N SER A 53 -16.20 0.79 16.21
CA SER A 53 -16.69 -0.27 17.11
C SER A 53 -15.78 -0.49 18.33
N SER A 54 -14.47 -0.26 18.17
CA SER A 54 -13.48 -0.38 19.26
C SER A 54 -13.27 0.92 20.05
N GLY A 55 -14.09 1.95 19.85
CA GLY A 55 -14.01 3.21 20.59
C GLY A 55 -12.78 4.07 20.23
N ASN A 56 -12.12 3.80 19.10
CA ASN A 56 -10.93 4.50 18.65
C ASN A 56 -11.14 5.02 17.21
N PRO A 57 -12.05 5.99 16.99
CA PRO A 57 -12.41 6.46 15.65
C PRO A 57 -11.21 6.99 14.87
N ILE A 58 -11.31 6.91 13.54
CA ILE A 58 -10.28 7.30 12.58
C ILE A 58 -10.93 8.13 11.48
N GLN A 59 -10.26 9.18 11.02
CA GLN A 59 -10.59 9.82 9.75
C GLN A 59 -9.85 9.08 8.64
N ILE A 60 -10.58 8.34 7.82
CA ILE A 60 -9.99 7.61 6.71
C ILE A 60 -10.55 8.09 5.38
N SER A 61 -9.69 8.14 4.37
CA SER A 61 -10.09 8.48 3.00
C SER A 61 -9.44 7.49 2.04
N ALA A 62 -9.98 7.38 0.83
CA ALA A 62 -9.46 6.49 -0.19
C ALA A 62 -9.17 7.26 -1.47
N THR A 63 -8.11 6.86 -2.16
CA THR A 63 -7.77 7.33 -3.50
C THR A 63 -7.09 6.21 -4.26
N THR A 64 -6.75 6.45 -5.53
CA THR A 64 -5.98 5.51 -6.35
C THR A 64 -4.98 6.27 -7.20
N VAL A 65 -3.90 5.59 -7.58
CA VAL A 65 -2.93 6.09 -8.55
C VAL A 65 -2.69 5.04 -9.61
N SER A 66 -2.24 5.48 -10.79
CA SER A 66 -1.93 4.59 -11.90
C SER A 66 -0.93 3.49 -11.51
N ARG A 67 0.23 3.87 -10.94
CA ARG A 67 1.25 2.94 -10.44
C ARG A 67 2.00 3.52 -9.25
N GLN A 68 1.93 2.83 -8.11
CA GLN A 68 2.70 3.22 -6.92
C GLN A 68 4.20 2.92 -7.03
N CYS A 69 4.63 2.08 -7.97
CA CYS A 69 6.04 1.85 -8.24
C CYS A 69 6.66 2.86 -9.23
N CYS A 70 5.92 3.92 -9.60
CA CYS A 70 6.41 4.97 -10.51
C CYS A 70 6.59 6.28 -9.72
N ALA A 71 7.82 6.58 -9.30
CA ALA A 71 8.12 7.72 -8.43
C ALA A 71 7.71 9.08 -9.05
N GLU A 72 8.03 9.30 -10.33
CA GLU A 72 7.69 10.54 -11.05
C GLU A 72 6.17 10.76 -11.14
N GLY A 73 5.41 9.68 -11.31
CA GLY A 73 3.95 9.74 -11.37
C GLY A 73 3.30 10.01 -10.02
N LEU A 74 3.87 9.47 -8.94
CA LEU A 74 3.33 9.57 -7.59
C LEU A 74 3.25 11.01 -7.08
N GLN A 75 4.31 11.80 -7.24
CA GLN A 75 4.36 13.18 -6.74
C GLN A 75 3.28 14.07 -7.36
N ASN A 76 2.87 13.78 -8.60
CA ASN A 76 1.85 14.54 -9.31
C ASN A 76 0.42 14.03 -9.06
N GLN A 77 0.26 12.74 -8.75
CA GLN A 77 -1.05 12.10 -8.60
C GLN A 77 -1.53 12.05 -7.15
N LEU A 78 -0.62 11.99 -6.18
CA LEU A 78 -0.96 11.75 -4.79
C LEU A 78 -0.75 13.00 -3.93
N LYS A 79 -1.84 13.50 -3.36
CA LYS A 79 -1.82 14.57 -2.35
C LYS A 79 -1.89 13.94 -0.96
N VAL A 80 -0.84 14.12 -0.19
CA VAL A 80 -0.65 13.46 1.12
C VAL A 80 -0.78 14.43 2.29
N GLU A 81 -0.95 15.73 2.00
CA GLU A 81 -1.00 16.78 3.01
C GLU A 81 -2.15 16.57 3.99
N GLY A 82 -1.83 16.66 5.28
CA GLY A 82 -2.80 16.54 6.35
C GLY A 82 -3.22 15.11 6.67
N TYR A 83 -2.56 14.07 6.13
CA TYR A 83 -2.63 12.70 6.64
C TYR A 83 -1.41 12.40 7.52
N GLU A 84 -1.51 11.38 8.37
CA GLU A 84 -0.44 10.98 9.31
C GLU A 84 0.21 9.65 8.90
N ALA A 85 -0.51 8.84 8.12
CA ALA A 85 0.00 7.61 7.53
C ALA A 85 -0.74 7.26 6.25
N LEU A 86 -0.09 6.45 5.42
CA LEU A 86 -0.64 5.91 4.17
C LEU A 86 -0.83 4.40 4.32
N LEU A 87 -1.92 3.87 3.77
CA LEU A 87 -2.14 2.43 3.62
C LEU A 87 -2.13 2.08 2.14
N SER A 88 -1.09 1.38 1.70
CA SER A 88 -0.92 1.00 0.30
C SER A 88 -1.61 -0.33 0.00
N MET A 89 -2.47 -0.33 -1.01
CA MET A 89 -3.08 -1.53 -1.58
C MET A 89 -2.22 -2.17 -2.69
N ALA A 90 -0.96 -1.72 -2.88
CA ALA A 90 -0.06 -2.26 -3.90
C ALA A 90 0.73 -3.48 -3.42
N CYS A 91 1.66 -3.95 -4.26
CA CYS A 91 2.66 -4.95 -3.90
C CYS A 91 3.82 -4.35 -3.09
N GLY A 92 4.74 -5.19 -2.61
CA GLY A 92 5.87 -4.77 -1.78
C GLY A 92 6.79 -3.73 -2.44
N VAL A 93 6.93 -3.74 -3.77
CA VAL A 93 7.69 -2.69 -4.49
C VAL A 93 6.97 -1.34 -4.40
N GLY A 94 5.64 -1.31 -4.56
CA GLY A 94 4.86 -0.07 -4.48
C GLY A 94 4.97 0.59 -3.11
N VAL A 95 4.87 -0.21 -2.04
CA VAL A 95 5.03 0.26 -0.65
C VAL A 95 6.41 0.88 -0.42
N GLN A 96 7.48 0.23 -0.90
CA GLN A 96 8.85 0.74 -0.73
C GLN A 96 9.08 2.03 -1.52
N VAL A 97 8.59 2.11 -2.76
CA VAL A 97 8.68 3.34 -3.57
C VAL A 97 7.89 4.47 -2.90
N MET A 98 6.70 4.20 -2.36
CA MET A 98 5.94 5.22 -1.62
C MET A 98 6.70 5.73 -0.39
N ASN A 99 7.32 4.86 0.41
CA ASN A 99 8.15 5.28 1.55
C ASN A 99 9.38 6.08 1.09
N SER A 100 9.96 5.77 -0.07
CA SER A 100 11.07 6.55 -0.65
C SER A 100 10.62 7.93 -1.15
N VAL A 101 9.42 8.04 -1.71
CA VAL A 101 8.90 9.31 -2.27
C VAL A 101 8.34 10.21 -1.16
N PHE A 102 7.74 9.64 -0.12
CA PHE A 102 7.14 10.35 1.00
C PHE A 102 7.79 9.95 2.34
N PRO A 103 9.09 10.24 2.56
CA PRO A 103 9.84 9.73 3.72
C PRO A 103 9.33 10.27 5.07
N SER A 104 8.59 11.38 5.06
CA SER A 104 7.98 11.96 6.26
C SER A 104 6.67 11.27 6.67
N LEU A 105 6.12 10.38 5.83
CA LEU A 105 4.84 9.72 6.05
C LEU A 105 4.98 8.21 5.95
N PRO A 106 4.78 7.46 7.05
CA PRO A 106 4.89 6.02 7.01
C PRO A 106 3.81 5.42 6.11
N THR A 107 4.23 4.58 5.17
CA THR A 107 3.35 3.82 4.30
C THR A 107 3.35 2.35 4.70
N PHE A 108 2.16 1.85 5.07
CA PHE A 108 1.96 0.47 5.50
C PHE A 108 1.41 -0.40 4.37
N PRO A 109 1.81 -1.69 4.30
CA PRO A 109 1.25 -2.63 3.34
C PRO A 109 -0.14 -3.11 3.78
N ALA A 110 -1.13 -3.08 2.88
CA ALA A 110 -2.40 -3.81 3.04
C ALA A 110 -2.36 -5.21 2.40
N GLN A 111 -1.29 -5.52 1.66
CA GLN A 111 -1.20 -6.71 0.83
C GLN A 111 0.10 -7.48 1.06
N ASN A 112 0.01 -8.80 0.85
CA ASN A 112 1.13 -9.70 0.69
C ASN A 112 1.34 -9.97 -0.80
N THR A 113 2.59 -9.89 -1.29
CA THR A 113 2.92 -10.20 -2.70
C THR A 113 3.21 -11.69 -2.81
N LEU A 114 2.45 -12.41 -3.64
CA LEU A 114 2.52 -13.87 -3.77
C LEU A 114 3.24 -14.33 -5.05
N PHE A 115 3.21 -13.52 -6.10
CA PHE A 115 3.79 -13.87 -7.40
C PHE A 115 4.14 -12.62 -8.20
N ILE A 116 5.25 -12.66 -8.94
CA ILE A 116 5.66 -11.62 -9.89
C ILE A 116 5.97 -12.30 -11.21
N GLY A 117 5.31 -11.85 -12.28
CA GLY A 117 5.60 -12.23 -13.66
C GLY A 117 5.69 -10.98 -14.54
N TYR A 118 6.44 -11.08 -15.62
CA TYR A 118 6.63 -10.00 -16.58
C TYR A 118 5.96 -10.32 -17.93
N GLU A 119 5.68 -9.28 -18.70
CA GLU A 119 5.36 -9.39 -20.12
C GLU A 119 6.58 -8.95 -20.92
N THR A 120 6.84 -9.59 -22.06
CA THR A 120 8.09 -9.50 -22.82
C THR A 120 8.40 -8.10 -23.37
N LYS A 121 7.43 -7.17 -23.37
CA LYS A 121 7.55 -5.82 -23.95
C LYS A 121 7.71 -4.75 -22.88
N ARG A 122 8.85 -4.73 -22.20
CA ARG A 122 9.19 -3.61 -21.32
C ARG A 122 10.66 -3.25 -21.47
N GLU A 123 10.90 -2.05 -21.99
CA GLU A 123 12.21 -1.44 -22.12
C GLU A 123 12.47 -0.55 -20.89
N GLY A 124 13.71 -0.55 -20.38
CA GLY A 124 14.14 0.24 -19.22
C GLY A 124 14.88 -0.60 -18.17
N GLU A 125 15.55 0.06 -17.24
CA GLU A 125 16.23 -0.58 -16.12
C GLU A 125 15.19 -1.08 -15.09
N MET A 126 15.39 -2.29 -14.59
CA MET A 126 14.56 -2.88 -13.53
C MET A 126 15.44 -3.29 -12.37
N PHE A 127 15.03 -2.88 -11.17
CA PHE A 127 15.68 -3.25 -9.93
C PHE A 127 14.77 -4.19 -9.16
N GLU A 128 15.32 -5.34 -8.74
CA GLU A 128 14.62 -6.26 -7.87
C GLU A 128 14.53 -5.64 -6.46
N ASN A 129 13.31 -5.45 -5.98
CA ASN A 129 13.06 -4.90 -4.63
C ASN A 129 12.01 -5.74 -3.87
N CYS A 130 11.59 -6.89 -4.40
CA CYS A 130 10.61 -7.76 -3.74
C CYS A 130 10.74 -9.20 -4.22
N ARG A 131 10.91 -10.14 -3.29
CA ARG A 131 10.98 -11.59 -3.57
C ARG A 131 9.63 -12.29 -3.69
N ALA A 132 8.52 -11.57 -3.52
CA ALA A 132 7.18 -12.17 -3.46
C ALA A 132 7.06 -13.33 -2.46
N CYS A 133 7.66 -13.18 -1.27
CA CYS A 133 7.71 -14.23 -0.23
C CYS A 133 6.35 -14.59 0.38
N GLY A 134 5.29 -13.83 0.09
CA GLY A 134 3.95 -14.05 0.65
C GLY A 134 3.71 -13.52 2.06
N GLU A 135 4.74 -12.97 2.72
CA GLU A 135 4.68 -12.38 4.06
C GLU A 135 5.37 -11.02 4.06
N CYS A 136 4.61 -9.96 3.78
CA CYS A 136 5.16 -8.62 3.63
C CYS A 136 5.43 -7.98 5.01
N MET A 137 6.69 -7.87 5.39
CA MET A 137 7.12 -7.30 6.69
C MET A 137 7.38 -5.78 6.66
N LEU A 138 6.95 -5.09 5.59
CA LEU A 138 7.23 -3.66 5.41
C LEU A 138 6.59 -2.77 6.47
N GLY A 139 5.52 -3.27 7.12
CA GLY A 139 4.89 -2.57 8.24
C GLY A 139 5.75 -2.57 9.51
N GLU A 140 6.53 -3.63 9.76
CA GLU A 140 7.42 -3.71 10.93
C GLU A 140 8.81 -3.10 10.67
N THR A 141 9.26 -3.12 9.41
CA THR A 141 10.63 -2.78 9.02
C THR A 141 10.81 -1.32 8.59
N GLY A 142 9.79 -0.48 8.81
CA GLY A 142 9.83 0.92 8.40
C GLY A 142 9.89 1.10 6.88
N GLY A 143 9.33 0.16 6.12
CA GLY A 143 9.29 0.25 4.67
C GLY A 143 10.56 -0.22 3.95
N ILE A 144 11.45 -0.98 4.58
CA ILE A 144 12.64 -1.58 3.93
C ILE A 144 12.52 -3.11 3.95
N CYS A 145 12.52 -3.77 2.80
CA CYS A 145 12.33 -5.22 2.75
C CYS A 145 13.58 -5.97 3.27
N PRO A 146 13.47 -6.85 4.28
CA PRO A 146 14.64 -7.52 4.87
C PRO A 146 15.13 -8.75 4.07
N VAL A 147 14.41 -9.13 3.01
CA VAL A 147 14.70 -10.32 2.19
C VAL A 147 14.92 -9.99 0.71
N ALA A 148 14.79 -8.72 0.33
CA ALA A 148 14.98 -8.27 -1.04
C ALA A 148 16.47 -8.04 -1.32
#